data_AF-A0A938QTH2-F1
#
_entry.id   AF-A0A938QTH2-F1
#
_cell.length_a   1.000
_cell.length_b   1.000
_cell.length_c   1.000
_cell.angle_alpha   90.00
_cell.angle_beta   90.00
_cell.angle_gamma   90.00
#
_symmetry.space_group_name_H-M   'P 1'
#
loop_
_entity.id
_entity.type
_entity.pdbx_description
1 polymer ?
#
loop_
_entity_poly.entity_id
_entity_poly.type
_entity_poly.pdbx_seq_one_letter_code
_entity_poly.pdbx_strand_id
1 'polypeptide(L)'
;MREDLLPLLACPTNRGDLVLRVDAWQGRHIETGELACPTCARQWCIDRGVPDFIGRPREDRVVPTTRGFARYWARDNSVIASEPAFNDELFRDWLRPIGPERFADRLVVEAG
;
A
#
# COMPACT_ATOMS: atom_id res chain seq x y z
N MET A 1 4.49 -2.48 5.29
CA MET A 1 3.59 -1.55 6.01
C MET A 1 4.42 -0.81 7.04
N ARG A 2 4.21 0.50 7.22
CA ARG A 2 4.83 1.25 8.32
C ARG A 2 3.92 1.21 9.55
N GLU A 3 4.50 0.95 10.73
CA GLU A 3 3.72 0.82 11.98
C GLU A 3 3.02 2.13 12.38
N ASP A 4 3.63 3.28 12.06
CA ASP A 4 3.08 4.62 12.33
C ASP A 4 1.81 4.95 11.54
N LEU A 5 1.43 4.09 10.58
CA LEU A 5 0.13 4.17 9.90
C LEU A 5 -1.00 3.58 10.73
N LEU A 6 -0.72 2.74 11.72
CA LEU A 6 -1.75 2.07 12.53
C LEU A 6 -2.81 3.04 13.10
N PRO A 7 -2.45 4.23 13.61
CA PRO A 7 -3.44 5.22 14.08
C PRO A 7 -4.33 5.81 12.99
N LEU A 8 -3.95 5.68 11.72
CA LEU A 8 -4.71 6.15 10.56
C LEU A 8 -5.57 5.04 9.95
N LEU A 9 -5.33 3.78 10.33
CA LEU A 9 -6.09 2.63 9.85
C LEU A 9 -7.32 2.39 10.73
N ALA A 10 -8.39 1.91 10.11
CA ALA A 10 -9.61 1.53 10.80
C ALA A 10 -10.17 0.25 10.21
N CYS A 11 -10.93 -0.48 11.02
CA CYS A 11 -11.64 -1.67 10.58
C CYS A 11 -12.59 -1.34 9.41
N PRO A 12 -12.48 -2.01 8.26
CA PRO A 12 -13.36 -1.77 7.11
C PRO A 12 -14.83 -2.06 7.39
N THR A 13 -15.14 -2.88 8.40
CA THR A 13 -16.50 -3.31 8.72
C THR A 13 -17.22 -2.35 9.67
N ASN A 14 -16.52 -1.84 10.69
CA ASN A 14 -17.14 -1.05 11.77
C ASN A 14 -16.43 0.26 12.08
N ARG A 15 -15.34 0.59 11.37
CA ARG A 15 -14.50 1.78 11.55
C ARG A 15 -13.85 1.91 12.94
N GLY A 16 -13.83 0.83 13.71
CA GLY A 16 -13.13 0.78 15.00
C GLY A 16 -11.63 0.52 14.85
N ASP A 17 -10.94 0.58 15.97
CA ASP A 17 -9.48 0.39 16.05
C ASP A 17 -9.05 -1.02 15.63
N LEU A 18 -7.80 -1.11 15.19
CA LEU A 18 -7.14 -2.35 14.82
C LEU A 18 -5.98 -2.63 15.76
N VAL A 19 -5.80 -3.91 16.10
CA VAL A 19 -4.64 -4.41 16.84
C VAL A 19 -3.70 -5.09 15.87
N LEU A 20 -2.42 -4.78 15.96
CA LEU A 20 -1.36 -5.32 15.12
C LEU A 20 -0.64 -6.47 15.83
N ARG A 21 -0.47 -7.60 15.13
CA ARG A 21 0.51 -8.64 15.44
C ARG A 21 1.56 -8.64 14.33
N VAL A 22 2.84 -8.54 14.70
CA VAL A 22 3.93 -8.58 13.71
C VAL A 22 4.58 -9.95 13.72
N ASP A 23 4.72 -10.55 12.53
CA ASP A 23 5.38 -11.84 12.35
C ASP A 23 6.81 -11.65 11.79
N ALA A 24 7.03 -10.67 10.90
CA ALA A 24 8.37 -10.33 10.41
C ALA A 24 8.52 -8.84 10.02
N TRP A 25 9.75 -8.34 10.16
CA TRP A 25 10.16 -6.98 9.76
C TRP A 25 11.16 -7.02 8.61
N GLN A 26 11.11 -6.01 7.75
CA GLN A 26 12.14 -5.68 6.76
C GLN A 26 12.55 -4.21 6.93
N GLY A 27 13.66 -4.01 7.64
CA GLY A 27 14.12 -2.67 8.00
C GLY A 27 13.11 -1.95 8.89
N ARG A 28 12.51 -0.87 8.39
CA ARG A 28 11.49 -0.07 9.10
C ARG A 28 10.06 -0.49 8.79
N HIS A 29 9.89 -1.47 7.92
CA HIS A 29 8.59 -1.94 7.46
C HIS A 29 8.25 -3.28 8.09
N ILE A 30 6.99 -3.45 8.46
CA ILE A 30 6.39 -4.75 8.74
C ILE A 30 6.24 -5.46 7.40
N GLU A 31 6.85 -6.63 7.26
CA GLU A 31 6.84 -7.45 6.04
C GLU A 31 5.70 -8.46 6.07
N THR A 32 5.53 -9.16 7.20
CA THR A 32 4.40 -10.06 7.45
C THR A 32 3.81 -9.85 8.84
N GLY A 33 2.52 -10.11 8.98
CA GLY A 33 1.78 -9.92 10.23
C GLY A 33 0.27 -10.01 10.04
N GLU A 34 -0.47 -9.51 11.02
CA GLU A 34 -1.93 -9.53 11.04
C GLU A 34 -2.49 -8.28 11.71
N LEU A 35 -3.55 -7.72 11.13
CA LEU A 35 -4.40 -6.72 11.76
C LEU A 35 -5.69 -7.40 12.19
N ALA A 36 -6.12 -7.17 13.43
CA ALA A 36 -7.35 -7.73 13.98
C ALA A 36 -8.25 -6.64 14.55
N CYS A 37 -9.55 -6.71 14.27
CA CYS A 37 -10.53 -5.85 14.92
C CYS A 37 -11.09 -6.55 16.16
N PRO A 38 -10.90 -6.01 17.38
CA PRO A 38 -11.39 -6.64 18.61
C PRO A 38 -12.92 -6.65 18.70
N THR A 39 -13.61 -5.74 17.99
CA THR A 39 -15.07 -5.61 18.04
C THR A 39 -15.79 -6.56 17.10
N CYS A 40 -15.31 -6.77 15.87
CA CYS A 40 -15.97 -7.68 14.91
C CYS A 40 -15.22 -8.99 14.68
N ALA A 41 -14.12 -9.23 15.41
CA ALA A 41 -13.28 -10.43 15.36
C ALA A 41 -12.74 -10.80 13.96
N ARG A 42 -12.75 -9.85 13.00
CA ARG A 42 -12.15 -10.05 11.69
C ARG A 42 -10.65 -9.80 11.75
N GLN A 43 -9.93 -10.55 10.93
CA GLN A 43 -8.49 -10.51 10.80
C GLN A 43 -8.11 -10.30 9.33
N TRP A 44 -7.02 -9.58 9.11
CA TRP A 44 -6.47 -9.28 7.80
C TRP A 44 -4.98 -9.52 7.82
N CYS A 45 -4.48 -10.32 6.88
CA CYS A 45 -3.05 -10.59 6.79
C CYS A 45 -2.30 -9.38 6.22
N ILE A 46 -1.07 -9.23 6.65
CA ILE A 46 -0.06 -8.38 6.01
C ILE A 46 0.85 -9.34 5.25
N ASP A 47 0.91 -9.20 3.92
CA ASP A 47 1.83 -9.95 3.05
C ASP A 47 2.66 -8.96 2.24
N ARG A 48 3.99 -9.12 2.28
CA ARG A 48 4.94 -8.26 1.58
C ARG A 48 4.71 -6.78 1.87
N GLY A 49 4.43 -6.51 3.14
CA GLY A 49 4.14 -5.18 3.66
C GLY A 49 2.80 -4.59 3.26
N VAL A 50 1.89 -5.34 2.63
CA VAL A 50 0.56 -4.83 2.24
C VAL A 50 -0.53 -5.50 3.09
N PRO A 51 -1.31 -4.73 3.88
CA PRO A 51 -2.50 -5.25 4.54
C PRO A 51 -3.61 -5.60 3.54
N ASP A 52 -4.10 -6.84 3.52
CA ASP A 52 -5.22 -7.24 2.66
C ASP A 52 -6.56 -7.06 3.38
N PHE A 53 -7.16 -5.88 3.24
CA PHE A 53 -8.50 -5.59 3.77
C PHE A 53 -9.66 -6.15 2.94
N ILE A 54 -9.38 -6.64 1.72
CA ILE A 54 -10.43 -7.08 0.79
C ILE A 54 -10.84 -8.51 1.12
N GLY A 55 -9.89 -9.37 1.50
CA GLY A 55 -10.15 -10.73 2.00
C GLY A 55 -10.96 -11.62 1.03
N ARG A 56 -11.06 -11.26 -0.25
CA ARG A 56 -11.78 -12.04 -1.26
C ARG A 56 -10.82 -12.98 -1.99
N PRO A 57 -11.29 -14.18 -2.39
CA PRO A 57 -10.53 -15.03 -3.30
C PRO A 57 -10.21 -14.25 -4.57
N ARG A 58 -8.94 -14.31 -4.98
CA ARG A 58 -8.50 -13.73 -6.26
C ARG A 58 -9.38 -14.26 -7.38
N GLU A 59 -10.09 -13.38 -8.07
CA GLU A 59 -10.87 -13.76 -9.24
C GLU A 59 -9.95 -14.16 -10.40
N ASP A 60 -10.15 -15.35 -10.97
CA ASP A 60 -9.30 -15.90 -12.04
C ASP A 60 -9.22 -14.99 -13.27
N ARG A 61 -10.19 -14.10 -13.47
CA ARG A 61 -10.19 -13.11 -14.57
C ARG A 61 -9.26 -11.92 -14.30
N VAL A 62 -9.01 -11.58 -13.04
CA VAL A 62 -8.24 -10.40 -12.64
C VAL A 62 -6.76 -10.73 -12.47
N VAL A 63 -6.44 -11.96 -12.06
CA VAL A 63 -5.07 -12.40 -11.79
C VAL A 63 -4.14 -12.28 -13.00
N PRO A 64 -4.50 -12.70 -14.23
CA PRO A 64 -3.58 -12.64 -15.36
C PRO A 64 -3.18 -11.21 -15.71
N THR A 65 -4.14 -10.29 -15.76
CA THR A 65 -3.92 -8.87 -16.07
C THR A 65 -3.08 -8.17 -15.01
N THR A 66 -3.40 -8.39 -13.73
CA THR A 66 -2.67 -7.76 -12.62
C THR A 66 -1.26 -8.35 -12.45
N ARG A 67 -1.07 -9.64 -12.74
CA ARG A 67 0.24 -10.30 -12.66
C ARG A 67 1.24 -9.73 -13.69
N GLY A 68 0.78 -9.43 -14.90
CA GLY A 68 1.62 -8.81 -15.93
C GLY A 68 2.17 -7.47 -15.45
N PHE A 69 1.28 -6.58 -14.99
CA PHE A 69 1.67 -5.29 -14.43
C PHE A 69 2.63 -5.45 -13.24
N ALA A 70 2.29 -6.29 -12.26
CA ALA A 70 3.14 -6.52 -11.09
C ALA A 70 4.55 -7.02 -11.45
N ARG A 71 4.66 -7.88 -12.47
CA ARG A 71 5.95 -8.38 -12.95
C ARG A 71 6.80 -7.26 -13.57
N TYR A 72 6.22 -6.43 -14.44
CA TYR A 72 6.94 -5.32 -15.06
C TYR A 72 7.36 -4.30 -14.02
N TRP A 73 6.45 -3.96 -13.10
CA TRP A 73 6.74 -3.05 -12.00
C TRP A 73 7.91 -3.58 -11.16
N ALA A 74 7.84 -4.83 -10.68
CA ALA A 74 8.91 -5.40 -9.85
C ALA A 74 10.29 -5.44 -10.56
N ARG A 75 10.31 -5.66 -11.88
CA ARG A 75 11.55 -5.72 -12.67
C ARG A 75 12.12 -4.33 -12.95
N ASP A 76 11.26 -3.41 -13.39
CA ASP A 76 11.68 -2.17 -14.03
C ASP A 76 11.59 -0.95 -13.08
N ASN A 77 11.03 -1.10 -11.87
CA ASN A 77 10.89 0.00 -10.91
C ASN A 77 12.23 0.67 -10.57
N SER A 78 13.33 -0.10 -10.53
CA SER A 78 14.66 0.47 -10.30
C SER A 78 15.10 1.40 -11.42
N VAL A 79 14.83 1.03 -12.67
CA VAL A 79 15.15 1.83 -13.87
C VAL A 79 14.29 3.09 -13.89
N ILE A 80 12.98 2.94 -13.65
CA ILE A 80 12.03 4.06 -13.58
C ILE A 80 12.45 5.07 -12.49
N ALA A 81 12.83 4.58 -11.31
CA ALA A 81 13.24 5.42 -10.19
C ALA A 81 14.60 6.10 -10.42
N SER A 82 15.51 5.47 -11.15
CA SER A 82 16.86 5.99 -11.39
C SER A 82 16.99 6.95 -12.58
N GLU A 83 15.98 7.01 -13.46
CA GLU A 83 16.01 7.83 -14.68
C GLU A 83 15.15 9.10 -14.52
N PRO A 84 15.75 10.29 -14.38
CA PRO A 84 15.03 11.54 -14.15
C PRO A 84 13.97 11.84 -15.22
N ALA A 85 14.21 11.49 -16.48
CA ALA A 85 13.23 11.73 -17.55
C ALA A 85 11.93 10.92 -17.37
N PHE A 86 12.01 9.70 -16.84
CA PHE A 86 10.84 8.89 -16.54
C PHE A 86 10.15 9.32 -15.24
N ASN A 87 10.92 9.74 -14.24
CA ASN A 87 10.39 10.09 -12.93
C ASN A 87 9.78 11.51 -12.90
N ASP A 88 10.52 12.53 -13.35
CA ASP A 88 10.12 13.92 -13.14
C ASP A 88 9.19 14.47 -14.23
N GLU A 89 9.32 14.07 -15.49
CA GLU A 89 8.45 14.56 -16.57
C GLU A 89 7.23 13.68 -16.76
N LEU A 90 7.42 12.36 -16.92
CA LEU A 90 6.35 11.43 -17.28
C LEU A 90 5.29 11.25 -16.18
N PHE A 91 5.68 11.06 -14.92
CA PHE A 91 4.69 10.94 -13.83
C PHE A 91 3.99 12.25 -13.53
N ARG A 92 4.69 13.39 -13.61
CA ARG A 92 4.05 14.69 -13.38
C ARG A 92 3.03 15.00 -14.45
N ASP A 93 3.31 14.65 -15.71
CA ASP A 93 2.35 14.76 -16.80
C ASP A 93 1.13 13.85 -16.59
N TRP A 94 1.30 12.62 -16.10
CA TRP A 94 0.18 11.72 -15.77
C TRP A 94 -0.70 12.23 -14.62
N LEU A 95 -0.12 12.98 -13.69
CA LEU A 95 -0.84 13.53 -12.54
C LEU A 95 -1.55 14.86 -12.86
N ARG A 96 -1.35 15.46 -14.04
CA ARG A 96 -1.95 16.76 -14.36
C ARG A 96 -3.49 16.72 -14.23
N PRO A 97 -4.09 17.80 -13.71
CA PRO A 97 -3.48 19.09 -13.36
C PRO A 97 -2.99 19.18 -11.89
N ILE A 98 -2.72 18.06 -11.21
CA ILE A 98 -2.29 18.07 -9.79
C ILE A 98 -0.81 18.49 -9.71
N GLY A 99 -0.54 19.67 -9.15
CA GLY A 99 0.82 20.15 -8.85
C GLY A 99 1.15 20.19 -7.35
N PRO A 100 2.40 20.52 -6.98
CA PRO A 100 2.85 20.57 -5.58
C PRO A 100 1.98 21.46 -4.67
N GLU A 101 1.42 22.53 -5.22
CA GLU A 101 0.53 23.45 -4.54
C GLU A 101 -0.73 22.78 -3.96
N ARG A 102 -1.17 21.65 -4.51
CA ARG A 102 -2.30 20.87 -3.97
C ARG A 102 -1.99 20.21 -2.62
N PHE A 103 -0.71 20.11 -2.25
CA PHE A 103 -0.25 19.44 -1.05
C PHE A 103 0.29 20.40 0.02
N ALA A 104 0.39 21.71 -0.28
CA ALA A 104 1.04 22.69 0.58
C ALA A 104 0.47 22.78 2.02
N ASP A 105 -0.81 22.47 2.18
CA ASP A 105 -1.56 22.49 3.44
C ASP A 105 -2.01 21.08 3.89
N ARG A 106 -1.46 20.01 3.28
CA ARG A 106 -1.89 18.64 3.52
C ARG A 106 -0.78 17.80 4.14
N LEU A 107 -1.19 16.87 5.00
CA LEU A 107 -0.32 15.76 5.39
C LEU A 107 -0.22 14.79 4.21
N VAL A 108 0.99 14.64 3.66
CA VAL A 108 1.28 13.59 2.67
C VAL A 108 1.65 12.33 3.43
N VAL A 109 0.82 11.30 3.27
CA VAL A 109 1.03 10.00 3.90
C VAL A 109 1.64 9.05 2.87
N GLU A 110 2.87 8.62 3.14
CA GLU A 110 3.51 7.50 2.47
C GLU A 110 3.08 6.23 3.21
N ALA A 111 2.23 5.42 2.59
CA ALA A 111 1.58 4.28 3.22
C ALA A 111 2.40 2.98 3.14
N GLY A 112 3.60 3.03 2.56
CA GLY A 112 4.40 1.87 2.19
C GLY A 112 4.04 1.32 0.81
#